data_AF-A0AAF5DG97-F1
#
_entry.id   AF-A0AAF5DG97-F1
#
_cell.length_a   1.000
_cell.length_b   1.000
_cell.length_c   1.000
_cell.angle_alpha   90.00
_cell.angle_beta   90.00
_cell.angle_gamma   90.00
#
_symmetry.space_group_name_H-M   'P 1'
#
loop_
_entity.id
_entity.type
_entity.pdbx_description
1 polymer ?
#
loop_
_entity_poly.entity_id
_entity_poly.type
_entity_poly.pdbx_seq_one_letter_code
_entity_poly.pdbx_strand_id
1 'polypeptide(L)'
;PKKAQTFFFIVNLKTASTIENILSTNKNISRRSTDRPEEEEGVERIRRLKIKMPNIKVFGGSSHKGLTQKICSKLQLDVSKASLKKFANKETNVEIGESVRGEDVYIIQSGSGEVNDNIMELLIMINACKIASSCRVAAVIPCFPYARQDKKDKSRAPISAKLIANMLSVSGADHIITMDLHASQIQGFFDIPVDNLYAEPALLEYIRLKIPNWQEAVVVSPDAGGAKRVTSIADKLNIDFALIHKERKRANEVEKMTLVGNVEGKIAILVDDMADTCGTICLAADKLVEAGANKVYAICVHGVFSGPALQRLNNSKFEAIVVTNTIPQEENMKLCPKIQCIDISGILAEAIRRTHNGESVSYLFSHVPIIFNFVMKYYQSPHHLHMQPMDPNH
;
A
#
# COMPACT_ATOMS: atom_id res chain seq x y z
N PRO A 1 -39.50 -23.49 -0.87
CA PRO A 1 -39.60 -23.81 -2.31
C PRO A 1 -38.51 -23.07 -3.13
N LYS A 2 -37.40 -23.78 -3.43
CA LYS A 2 -36.36 -23.59 -4.47
C LYS A 2 -35.91 -22.14 -4.78
N LYS A 3 -34.65 -21.71 -4.67
CA LYS A 3 -33.32 -22.29 -4.38
C LYS A 3 -32.45 -21.09 -3.97
N ALA A 4 -31.80 -21.14 -2.80
CA ALA A 4 -30.66 -20.28 -2.49
C ALA A 4 -29.39 -21.09 -2.81
N GLN A 5 -28.64 -20.65 -3.82
CA GLN A 5 -27.29 -21.14 -4.11
C GLN A 5 -26.30 -20.07 -3.63
N THR A 6 -25.90 -20.19 -2.38
CA THR A 6 -24.70 -19.50 -1.87
C THR A 6 -23.52 -20.42 -2.15
N PHE A 7 -22.74 -20.06 -3.16
CA PHE A 7 -21.45 -20.69 -3.49
C PHE A 7 -20.44 -20.28 -2.41
N PHE A 8 -20.21 -21.16 -1.43
CA PHE A 8 -19.11 -21.04 -0.49
C PHE A 8 -17.87 -21.67 -1.11
N PHE A 9 -16.83 -20.85 -1.32
CA PHE A 9 -15.53 -21.26 -1.82
C PHE A 9 -14.84 -22.11 -0.74
N ILE A 10 -14.83 -23.44 -0.94
CA ILE A 10 -13.97 -24.38 -0.22
C ILE A 10 -12.65 -24.45 -1.01
N VAL A 11 -11.60 -23.81 -0.49
CA VAL A 11 -10.23 -24.03 -0.96
C VAL A 11 -9.42 -24.61 0.20
N ASN A 12 -9.20 -25.92 0.08
CA ASN A 12 -8.07 -26.70 0.57
C ASN A 12 -7.52 -26.40 1.99
N LEU A 13 -8.24 -26.90 3.00
CA LEU A 13 -7.61 -27.45 4.21
C LEU A 13 -7.07 -28.85 3.87
N LYS A 14 -5.87 -28.92 3.29
CA LYS A 14 -5.16 -30.19 3.02
C LYS A 14 -3.82 -30.33 3.76
N THR A 15 -3.55 -29.46 4.73
CA THR A 15 -2.31 -29.50 5.54
C THR A 15 -2.56 -29.52 7.06
N ALA A 16 -3.82 -29.47 7.52
CA ALA A 16 -4.16 -29.55 8.94
C ALA A 16 -4.68 -30.93 9.39
N SER A 17 -5.04 -31.84 8.47
CA SER A 17 -5.57 -33.18 8.79
C SER A 17 -4.51 -34.27 8.94
N THR A 18 -3.23 -33.94 8.80
CA THR A 18 -2.12 -34.89 8.95
C THR A 18 -1.58 -34.96 10.38
N ILE A 19 -1.91 -33.99 11.24
CA ILE A 19 -1.41 -33.94 12.63
C ILE A 19 -2.42 -34.54 13.63
N GLU A 20 -3.73 -34.54 13.34
CA GLU A 20 -4.74 -35.16 14.23
C GLU A 20 -4.89 -36.69 14.07
N ASN A 21 -4.39 -37.28 12.98
CA ASN A 21 -4.41 -38.74 12.78
C ASN A 21 -3.25 -39.50 13.45
N ILE A 22 -2.33 -38.80 14.12
CA ILE A 22 -1.25 -39.42 14.91
C ILE A 22 -1.61 -39.50 16.40
N LEU A 23 -2.62 -38.76 16.86
CA LEU A 23 -3.02 -38.71 18.28
C LEU A 23 -4.25 -39.57 18.63
N SER A 24 -4.90 -40.20 17.66
CA SER A 24 -6.12 -41.02 17.89
C SER A 24 -5.91 -42.54 17.86
N THR A 25 -4.72 -43.02 17.51
CA THR A 25 -4.40 -44.48 17.40
C THR A 25 -3.78 -45.10 18.66
N ASN A 26 -3.51 -44.34 19.72
CA ASN A 26 -2.82 -44.83 20.93
C ASN A 26 -3.74 -44.99 22.15
N LYS A 27 -4.88 -45.66 22.00
CA LYS A 27 -5.77 -46.00 23.13
C LYS A 27 -5.90 -47.50 23.46
N ASN A 28 -5.11 -48.38 22.84
CA ASN A 28 -5.14 -49.81 23.14
C ASN A 28 -3.72 -50.42 23.16
N ILE A 29 -2.89 -50.06 24.14
CA ILE A 29 -1.75 -50.90 24.54
C ILE A 29 -1.75 -51.03 26.06
N SER A 30 -2.26 -52.17 26.50
CA SER A 30 -2.17 -52.66 27.86
C SER A 30 -0.75 -53.17 28.13
N ARG A 31 -0.15 -52.69 29.23
CA ARG A 31 0.82 -53.38 30.10
C ARG A 31 2.00 -54.10 29.41
N ARG A 32 3.18 -53.45 29.39
CA ARG A 32 4.45 -53.97 29.97
C ARG A 32 5.65 -53.05 29.64
N SER A 33 6.62 -53.10 30.56
CA SER A 33 8.05 -52.74 30.49
C SER A 33 8.46 -51.30 30.18
N THR A 34 9.01 -50.66 31.23
CA THR A 34 10.27 -49.90 31.26
C THR A 34 10.97 -49.66 29.92
N ASP A 35 10.83 -48.46 29.37
CA ASP A 35 11.89 -47.70 28.69
C ASP A 35 11.37 -46.28 28.44
N ARG A 36 11.90 -45.29 29.18
CA ARG A 36 11.62 -43.85 29.02
C ARG A 36 12.84 -43.02 28.57
N PRO A 37 13.45 -43.26 27.38
CA PRO A 37 14.28 -42.23 26.74
C PRO A 37 13.75 -41.73 25.38
N GLU A 38 12.87 -42.47 24.69
CA GLU A 38 12.54 -42.18 23.28
C GLU A 38 11.46 -41.07 23.09
N GLU A 39 10.57 -40.86 24.06
CA GLU A 39 9.54 -39.81 23.96
C GLU A 39 10.10 -38.38 24.13
N GLU A 40 11.16 -38.21 24.92
CA GLU A 40 11.81 -36.88 25.10
C GLU A 40 12.63 -36.47 23.87
N GLU A 41 13.27 -37.41 23.17
CA GLU A 41 13.96 -37.12 21.90
C GLU A 41 12.99 -36.67 20.80
N GLY A 42 11.79 -37.26 20.73
CA GLY A 42 10.77 -36.90 19.75
C GLY A 42 10.25 -35.46 19.89
N VAL A 43 10.01 -35.02 21.13
CA VAL A 43 9.54 -33.65 21.42
C VAL A 43 10.64 -32.62 21.17
N GLU A 44 11.90 -32.94 21.47
CA GLU A 44 13.05 -32.07 21.20
C GLU A 44 13.36 -31.98 19.69
N ARG A 45 13.11 -33.05 18.93
CA ARG A 45 13.24 -33.08 17.46
C ARG A 45 12.16 -32.24 16.76
N ILE A 46 10.92 -32.25 17.27
CA ILE A 46 9.84 -31.36 16.81
C ILE A 46 10.12 -29.90 17.17
N ARG A 47 10.72 -29.62 18.34
CA ARG A 47 11.17 -28.28 18.71
C ARG A 47 12.29 -27.75 17.80
N ARG A 48 13.23 -28.62 17.36
CA ARG A 48 14.29 -28.26 16.39
C ARG A 48 13.77 -28.04 14.97
N LEU A 49 12.61 -28.59 14.62
CA LEU A 49 11.93 -28.36 13.34
C LEU A 49 11.06 -27.08 13.32
N LYS A 50 11.22 -26.17 14.29
CA LYS A 50 10.75 -24.79 14.09
C LYS A 50 11.49 -24.20 12.89
N ILE A 51 10.82 -24.21 11.73
CA ILE A 51 11.22 -23.44 10.55
C ILE A 51 11.42 -22.02 11.05
N LYS A 52 12.69 -21.64 11.18
CA LYS A 52 13.06 -20.30 11.66
C LYS A 52 12.54 -19.35 10.59
N MET A 53 11.54 -18.53 10.93
CA MET A 53 11.07 -17.54 9.98
C MET A 53 12.27 -16.66 9.58
N PRO A 54 12.41 -16.33 8.28
CA PRO A 54 13.46 -15.42 7.84
C PRO A 54 13.34 -14.10 8.59
N ASN A 55 14.43 -13.36 8.83
CA ASN A 55 14.27 -12.04 9.42
C ASN A 55 13.75 -11.07 8.37
N ILE A 56 13.01 -10.07 8.85
CA ILE A 56 12.57 -8.96 8.03
C ILE A 56 13.70 -7.94 7.83
N LYS A 57 13.88 -7.48 6.58
CA LYS A 57 14.74 -6.36 6.21
C LYS A 57 13.95 -5.35 5.40
N VAL A 58 14.06 -4.06 5.72
CA VAL A 58 13.33 -2.99 5.06
C VAL A 58 14.29 -1.95 4.53
N PHE A 59 14.35 -1.80 3.21
CA PHE A 59 15.12 -0.78 2.53
C PHE A 59 14.20 0.32 2.01
N GLY A 60 14.70 1.54 1.98
CA GLY A 60 14.04 2.66 1.31
C GLY A 60 14.83 3.09 0.08
N GLY A 61 14.14 3.26 -1.04
CA GLY A 61 14.68 3.98 -2.19
C GLY A 61 14.78 5.50 -1.92
N SER A 62 15.26 6.23 -2.92
CA SER A 62 15.44 7.67 -2.86
C SER A 62 14.13 8.48 -2.92
N SER A 63 13.04 7.91 -3.44
CA SER A 63 11.78 8.64 -3.68
C SER A 63 11.11 9.21 -2.43
N HIS A 64 11.14 8.49 -1.31
CA HIS A 64 10.38 8.88 -0.11
C HIS A 64 10.97 8.37 1.21
N LYS A 65 12.18 8.83 1.55
CA LYS A 65 12.88 8.45 2.80
C LYS A 65 12.03 8.68 4.07
N GLY A 66 11.25 9.76 4.11
CA GLY A 66 10.37 10.06 5.25
C GLY A 66 9.31 8.99 5.50
N LEU A 67 8.69 8.45 4.45
CA LEU A 67 7.72 7.36 4.57
C LEU A 67 8.40 6.06 5.01
N THR A 68 9.56 5.74 4.43
CA THR A 68 10.37 4.58 4.83
C THR A 68 10.68 4.61 6.32
N GLN A 69 11.16 5.75 6.83
CA GLN A 69 11.49 5.91 8.24
C GLN A 69 10.26 5.70 9.14
N LYS A 70 9.11 6.28 8.77
CA LYS A 70 7.86 6.10 9.52
C LYS A 70 7.40 4.64 9.56
N ILE A 71 7.50 3.93 8.44
CA ILE A 71 7.16 2.50 8.36
C ILE A 71 8.09 1.68 9.26
N CYS A 72 9.41 1.89 9.15
CA CYS A 72 10.40 1.19 9.98
C CYS A 72 10.19 1.46 11.48
N SER A 73 9.93 2.71 11.88
CA SER A 73 9.62 3.05 13.27
C SER A 73 8.38 2.33 13.80
N LYS A 74 7.33 2.17 12.98
CA LYS A 74 6.11 1.43 13.36
C LYS A 74 6.34 -0.09 13.46
N LEU A 75 7.27 -0.61 12.66
CA LEU A 75 7.73 -2.00 12.73
C LEU A 75 8.77 -2.24 13.84
N GLN A 76 9.23 -1.18 14.52
CA GLN A 76 10.35 -1.21 15.49
C GLN A 76 11.64 -1.76 14.86
N LEU A 77 11.93 -1.35 13.63
CA LEU A 77 13.12 -1.70 12.88
C LEU A 77 13.91 -0.45 12.52
N ASP A 78 15.21 -0.63 12.31
CA ASP A 78 16.02 0.36 11.60
C ASP A 78 15.91 0.15 10.09
N VAL A 79 16.03 1.24 9.32
CA VAL A 79 16.14 1.16 7.86
C VAL A 79 17.43 0.42 7.53
N SER A 80 17.32 -0.64 6.73
CA SER A 80 18.46 -1.45 6.31
C SER A 80 19.40 -0.63 5.41
N LYS A 81 20.70 -0.88 5.54
CA LYS A 81 21.77 -0.08 4.95
C LYS A 81 21.86 -0.31 3.45
N ALA A 82 21.63 0.73 2.66
CA ALA A 82 21.93 0.75 1.23
C ALA A 82 22.56 2.09 0.84
N SER A 83 23.55 2.04 -0.04
CA SER A 83 24.14 3.21 -0.70
C SER A 83 23.43 3.43 -2.02
N LEU A 84 22.72 4.56 -2.14
CA LEU A 84 21.99 4.95 -3.35
C LEU A 84 22.62 6.24 -3.90
N LYS A 85 23.20 6.16 -5.09
CA LYS A 85 23.95 7.25 -5.72
C LYS A 85 23.62 7.35 -7.21
N LYS A 86 23.89 8.52 -7.78
CA LYS A 86 23.89 8.75 -9.23
C LYS A 86 25.32 9.00 -9.69
N PHE A 87 25.79 8.25 -10.69
CA PHE A 87 27.04 8.57 -11.36
C PHE A 87 26.92 9.89 -12.13
N ALA A 88 28.06 10.47 -12.53
CA ALA A 88 28.09 11.75 -13.25
C ALA A 88 27.26 11.73 -14.54
N ASN A 89 27.17 10.58 -15.21
CA ASN A 89 26.39 10.35 -16.42
C ASN A 89 24.90 10.00 -16.17
N LYS A 90 24.40 10.14 -14.92
CA LYS A 90 23.02 9.87 -14.49
C LYS A 90 22.63 8.39 -14.32
N GLU A 91 23.56 7.45 -14.50
CA GLU A 91 23.30 6.06 -14.14
C GLU A 91 23.08 5.91 -12.62
N THR A 92 22.12 5.04 -12.25
CA THR A 92 21.84 4.73 -10.86
C THR A 92 22.82 3.68 -10.35
N ASN A 93 23.48 3.95 -9.23
CA ASN A 93 24.33 3.02 -8.52
C ASN A 93 23.68 2.65 -7.19
N VAL A 94 23.58 1.35 -6.94
CA VAL A 94 23.00 0.76 -5.72
C VAL A 94 24.00 -0.23 -5.15
N GLU A 95 24.23 -0.14 -3.85
CA GLU A 95 25.02 -1.12 -3.11
C GLU A 95 24.29 -1.49 -1.81
N ILE A 96 23.94 -2.76 -1.65
CA ILE A 96 23.31 -3.27 -0.42
C ILE A 96 24.41 -3.41 0.64
N GLY A 97 24.33 -2.61 1.70
CA GLY A 97 25.37 -2.46 2.71
C GLY A 97 25.33 -3.47 3.86
N GLU A 98 24.48 -4.50 3.76
CA GLU A 98 24.37 -5.59 4.74
C GLU A 98 23.92 -6.89 4.08
N SER A 99 24.15 -8.03 4.75
CA SER A 99 23.71 -9.34 4.22
C SER A 99 22.19 -9.44 4.23
N VAL A 100 21.63 -9.84 3.08
CA VAL A 100 20.21 -10.18 2.92
C VAL A 100 20.00 -11.67 2.66
N ARG A 101 21.05 -12.51 2.79
CA ARG A 101 20.98 -13.94 2.51
C ARG A 101 19.96 -14.63 3.42
N GLY A 102 18.95 -15.24 2.82
CA GLY A 102 17.87 -15.93 3.53
C GLY A 102 16.88 -15.00 4.23
N GLU A 103 16.98 -13.68 4.04
CA GLU A 103 16.08 -12.71 4.69
C GLU A 103 14.85 -12.40 3.82
N ASP A 104 13.76 -11.95 4.46
CA ASP A 104 12.54 -11.48 3.81
C ASP A 104 12.63 -9.96 3.63
N VAL A 105 12.86 -9.54 2.38
CA VAL A 105 13.24 -8.18 2.04
C VAL A 105 12.06 -7.38 1.52
N TYR A 106 11.85 -6.19 2.07
CA TYR A 106 10.86 -5.21 1.61
C TYR A 106 11.57 -3.96 1.12
N ILE A 107 11.33 -3.55 -0.13
CA ILE A 107 11.92 -2.34 -0.71
C ILE A 107 10.82 -1.32 -0.94
N ILE A 108 10.89 -0.20 -0.22
CA ILE A 108 9.90 0.88 -0.29
C ILE A 108 10.36 1.90 -1.33
N GLN A 109 9.59 2.07 -2.40
CA GLN A 109 9.82 3.09 -3.43
C GLN A 109 8.48 3.53 -4.03
N SER A 110 8.21 4.84 -4.05
CA SER A 110 7.03 5.41 -4.68
C SER A 110 7.29 5.87 -6.11
N GLY A 111 6.27 5.81 -6.99
CA GLY A 111 6.29 6.37 -8.34
C GLY A 111 6.13 7.90 -8.37
N SER A 112 6.93 8.62 -7.57
CA SER A 112 6.92 10.08 -7.46
C SER A 112 8.16 10.73 -8.08
N GLY A 113 8.17 12.06 -8.20
CA GLY A 113 9.35 12.82 -8.65
C GLY A 113 9.84 12.40 -10.03
N GLU A 114 11.14 12.13 -10.15
CA GLU A 114 11.75 11.57 -11.37
C GLU A 114 11.39 10.08 -11.50
N VAL A 115 10.19 9.83 -12.03
CA VAL A 115 9.56 8.51 -12.07
C VAL A 115 10.45 7.43 -12.67
N ASN A 116 11.17 7.73 -13.76
CA ASN A 116 12.06 6.79 -14.43
C ASN A 116 13.26 6.39 -13.57
N ASP A 117 13.88 7.38 -12.93
CA ASP A 117 15.03 7.15 -12.07
C ASP A 117 14.63 6.30 -10.86
N ASN A 118 13.46 6.58 -10.28
CA ASN A 118 12.94 5.85 -9.13
C ASN A 118 12.56 4.40 -9.47
N ILE A 119 12.00 4.16 -10.66
CA ILE A 119 11.75 2.80 -11.15
C ILE A 119 13.07 2.06 -11.36
N MET A 120 14.03 2.66 -12.06
CA MET A 120 15.32 2.01 -12.32
C MET A 120 16.05 1.68 -11.02
N GLU A 121 16.06 2.61 -10.05
CA GLU A 121 16.62 2.34 -8.72
C GLU A 121 15.94 1.15 -8.02
N LEU A 122 14.60 1.10 -8.04
CA LEU A 122 13.84 -0.02 -7.46
C LEU A 122 14.19 -1.35 -8.15
N LEU A 123 14.23 -1.37 -9.48
CA LEU A 123 14.58 -2.58 -10.25
C LEU A 123 15.99 -3.08 -9.91
N ILE A 124 16.96 -2.16 -9.79
CA ILE A 124 18.34 -2.49 -9.43
C ILE A 124 18.41 -3.01 -7.98
N MET A 125 17.71 -2.37 -7.03
CA MET A 125 17.65 -2.85 -5.64
C MET A 125 17.05 -4.26 -5.54
N ILE A 126 15.93 -4.51 -6.23
CA ILE A 126 15.29 -5.83 -6.26
C ILE A 126 16.27 -6.87 -6.79
N ASN A 127 16.93 -6.58 -7.92
CA ASN A 127 17.88 -7.50 -8.53
C ASN A 127 19.08 -7.78 -7.61
N ALA A 128 19.65 -6.74 -6.99
CA ALA A 128 20.75 -6.86 -6.04
C ALA A 128 20.38 -7.76 -4.86
N CYS A 129 19.19 -7.59 -4.27
CA CYS A 129 18.71 -8.45 -3.19
C CYS A 129 18.46 -9.90 -3.66
N LYS A 130 17.92 -10.09 -4.87
CA LYS A 130 17.62 -11.42 -5.41
C LYS A 130 18.90 -12.22 -5.62
N ILE A 131 19.90 -11.65 -6.28
CA ILE A 131 21.19 -12.33 -6.54
C ILE A 131 22.03 -12.49 -5.26
N ALA A 132 21.84 -11.62 -4.26
CA ALA A 132 22.40 -11.78 -2.92
C ALA A 132 21.69 -12.88 -2.08
N SER A 133 20.84 -13.70 -2.70
CA SER A 133 20.19 -14.87 -2.11
C SER A 133 19.21 -14.54 -0.98
N SER A 134 18.47 -13.44 -1.09
CA SER A 134 17.29 -13.21 -0.24
C SER A 134 16.26 -14.32 -0.40
N CYS A 135 15.51 -14.62 0.67
CA CYS A 135 14.46 -15.63 0.65
C CYS A 135 13.28 -15.17 -0.20
N ARG A 136 12.93 -13.88 -0.08
CA ARG A 136 11.83 -13.24 -0.80
C ARG A 136 12.12 -11.75 -0.93
N VAL A 137 11.74 -11.15 -2.05
CA VAL A 137 11.79 -9.69 -2.27
C VAL A 137 10.40 -9.15 -2.58
N ALA A 138 9.83 -8.40 -1.64
CA ALA A 138 8.59 -7.67 -1.81
C ALA A 138 8.86 -6.21 -2.20
N ALA A 139 8.26 -5.74 -3.29
CA ALA A 139 8.29 -4.34 -3.67
C ALA A 139 7.09 -3.62 -3.05
N VAL A 140 7.35 -2.64 -2.18
CA VAL A 140 6.33 -1.80 -1.55
C VAL A 140 6.28 -0.48 -2.33
N ILE A 141 5.23 -0.32 -3.13
CA ILE A 141 5.08 0.75 -4.11
C ILE A 141 3.82 1.56 -3.81
N PRO A 142 3.88 2.56 -2.90
CA PRO A 142 2.69 3.28 -2.45
C PRO A 142 1.90 3.96 -3.57
N CYS A 143 2.58 4.59 -4.54
CA CYS A 143 1.96 5.08 -5.78
C CYS A 143 2.56 4.31 -6.96
N PHE A 144 1.75 3.47 -7.62
CA PHE A 144 2.25 2.62 -8.70
C PHE A 144 2.60 3.45 -9.96
N PRO A 145 3.83 3.34 -10.49
CA PRO A 145 4.25 4.16 -11.61
C PRO A 145 3.55 3.72 -12.90
N TYR A 146 3.28 4.70 -13.79
CA TYR A 146 2.59 4.47 -15.07
C TYR A 146 1.18 3.88 -14.96
N ALA A 147 0.54 3.88 -13.78
CA ALA A 147 -0.77 3.23 -13.57
C ALA A 147 -1.90 3.76 -14.48
N ARG A 148 -1.84 5.02 -14.91
CA ARG A 148 -2.80 5.61 -15.89
C ARG A 148 -2.63 5.11 -17.32
N GLN A 149 -1.59 4.31 -17.61
CA GLN A 149 -1.28 3.73 -18.92
C GLN A 149 -1.54 2.22 -18.91
N ASP A 150 -2.72 1.82 -18.45
CA ASP A 150 -3.18 0.45 -18.23
C ASP A 150 -3.93 -0.16 -19.42
N LYS A 151 -4.27 0.63 -20.44
CA LYS A 151 -5.00 0.17 -21.63
C LYS A 151 -4.61 0.94 -22.88
N LYS A 152 -4.92 0.35 -24.04
CA LYS A 152 -4.83 1.03 -25.34
C LYS A 152 -6.03 1.94 -25.55
N ASP A 153 -5.98 3.17 -25.06
CA ASP A 153 -7.04 4.16 -25.30
C ASP A 153 -7.16 4.56 -26.78
N LYS A 154 -6.07 4.40 -27.55
CA LYS A 154 -6.03 4.57 -29.00
C LYS A 154 -5.15 3.48 -29.62
N SER A 155 -5.34 3.22 -30.92
CA SER A 155 -4.47 2.32 -31.67
C SER A 155 -3.01 2.80 -31.60
N ARG A 156 -2.07 1.86 -31.38
CA ARG A 156 -0.62 2.06 -31.25
C ARG A 156 -0.12 2.77 -29.97
N ALA A 157 -0.91 2.83 -28.91
CA ALA A 157 -0.40 3.19 -27.58
C ALA A 157 0.26 1.98 -26.86
N PRO A 158 1.28 2.19 -26.02
CA PRO A 158 1.79 1.16 -25.12
C PRO A 158 0.81 0.89 -23.97
N ILE A 159 0.95 -0.26 -23.31
CA ILE A 159 0.36 -0.53 -22.00
C ILE A 159 1.51 -0.48 -20.99
N SER A 160 1.96 0.73 -20.67
CA SER A 160 3.18 0.94 -19.88
C SER A 160 3.07 0.37 -18.47
N ALA A 161 1.87 0.36 -17.86
CA ALA A 161 1.67 -0.31 -16.57
C ALA A 161 1.99 -1.82 -16.65
N LYS A 162 1.66 -2.50 -17.76
CA LYS A 162 2.03 -3.91 -17.98
C LYS A 162 3.54 -4.06 -18.21
N LEU A 163 4.17 -3.12 -18.91
CA LEU A 163 5.62 -3.11 -19.06
C LEU A 163 6.32 -3.00 -17.69
N ILE A 164 5.87 -2.09 -16.83
CA ILE A 164 6.37 -1.94 -15.46
C ILE A 164 6.19 -3.25 -14.67
N ALA A 165 5.02 -3.87 -14.74
CA ALA A 165 4.75 -5.14 -14.07
C ALA A 165 5.72 -6.25 -14.52
N ASN A 166 5.97 -6.34 -15.83
CA ASN A 166 6.94 -7.28 -16.39
C ASN A 166 8.37 -6.99 -15.90
N MET A 167 8.79 -5.72 -15.86
CA MET A 167 10.12 -5.33 -15.40
C MET A 167 10.34 -5.65 -13.91
N LEU A 168 9.34 -5.40 -13.06
CA LEU A 168 9.37 -5.78 -11.64
C LEU A 168 9.43 -7.30 -11.45
N SER A 169 8.69 -8.06 -12.27
CA SER A 169 8.67 -9.51 -12.20
C SER A 169 10.03 -10.10 -12.61
N VAL A 170 10.60 -9.63 -13.74
CA VAL A 170 11.89 -10.15 -14.24
C VAL A 170 13.10 -9.68 -13.43
N SER A 171 13.01 -8.53 -12.73
CA SER A 171 14.07 -8.09 -11.82
C SER A 171 14.19 -8.99 -10.58
N GLY A 172 13.13 -9.73 -10.25
CA GLY A 172 13.11 -10.74 -9.20
C GLY A 172 12.16 -10.44 -8.03
N ALA A 173 11.17 -9.56 -8.22
CA ALA A 173 10.14 -9.34 -7.20
C ALA A 173 9.27 -10.60 -7.07
N ASP A 174 9.00 -10.99 -5.83
CA ASP A 174 8.18 -12.15 -5.49
C ASP A 174 6.78 -11.74 -4.99
N HIS A 175 6.60 -10.47 -4.60
CA HIS A 175 5.35 -9.90 -4.11
C HIS A 175 5.33 -8.38 -4.35
N ILE A 176 4.17 -7.82 -4.68
CA ILE A 176 3.92 -6.37 -4.71
C ILE A 176 2.96 -5.96 -3.59
N ILE A 177 3.28 -4.92 -2.83
CA ILE A 177 2.34 -4.22 -1.95
C ILE A 177 2.17 -2.80 -2.50
N THR A 178 0.96 -2.39 -2.81
CA THR A 178 0.67 -1.05 -3.37
C THR A 178 -0.60 -0.48 -2.73
N MET A 179 -0.96 0.75 -3.07
CA MET A 179 -2.14 1.41 -2.53
C MET A 179 -2.92 2.08 -3.68
N ASP A 180 -4.24 1.88 -3.68
CA ASP A 180 -5.20 2.48 -4.60
C ASP A 180 -4.73 2.53 -6.07
N LEU A 181 -4.42 1.36 -6.63
CA LEU A 181 -4.17 1.22 -8.07
C LEU A 181 -5.25 1.94 -8.88
N HIS A 182 -4.80 2.76 -9.84
CA HIS A 182 -5.69 3.52 -10.75
C HIS A 182 -6.78 2.63 -11.37
N ALA A 183 -6.38 1.42 -11.80
CA ALA A 183 -7.27 0.37 -12.23
C ALA A 183 -6.95 -0.93 -11.49
N SER A 184 -7.97 -1.53 -10.86
CA SER A 184 -7.85 -2.80 -10.13
C SER A 184 -7.29 -3.96 -10.98
N GLN A 185 -7.47 -3.89 -12.30
CA GLN A 185 -7.00 -4.87 -13.29
C GLN A 185 -5.49 -4.93 -13.41
N ILE A 186 -4.76 -3.89 -12.95
CA ILE A 186 -3.29 -3.90 -12.93
C ILE A 186 -2.76 -5.06 -12.07
N GLN A 187 -3.52 -5.54 -11.07
CA GLN A 187 -3.17 -6.76 -10.34
C GLN A 187 -2.99 -7.96 -11.28
N GLY A 188 -3.85 -8.09 -12.29
CA GLY A 188 -3.78 -9.15 -13.31
C GLY A 188 -2.68 -8.94 -14.35
N PHE A 189 -1.86 -7.89 -14.23
CA PHE A 189 -0.64 -7.75 -15.04
C PHE A 189 0.52 -8.57 -14.49
N PHE A 190 0.44 -8.97 -13.22
CA PHE A 190 1.41 -9.79 -12.52
C PHE A 190 0.96 -11.23 -12.42
N ASP A 191 1.92 -12.16 -12.47
CA ASP A 191 1.72 -13.57 -12.10
C ASP A 191 2.10 -13.84 -10.64
N ILE A 192 2.78 -12.88 -9.99
CA ILE A 192 3.08 -12.87 -8.57
C ILE A 192 1.94 -12.22 -7.76
N PRO A 193 1.80 -12.52 -6.46
CA PRO A 193 0.80 -11.88 -5.61
C PRO A 193 0.94 -10.36 -5.58
N VAL A 194 -0.21 -9.67 -5.54
CA VAL A 194 -0.30 -8.22 -5.40
C VAL A 194 -1.31 -7.89 -4.30
N ASP A 195 -0.84 -7.31 -3.21
CA ASP A 195 -1.68 -6.72 -2.17
C ASP A 195 -1.96 -5.25 -2.54
N ASN A 196 -3.11 -4.99 -3.17
CA ASN A 196 -3.60 -3.63 -3.41
C ASN A 196 -4.39 -3.12 -2.19
N LEU A 197 -3.73 -2.31 -1.37
CA LEU A 197 -4.31 -1.67 -0.19
C LEU A 197 -5.23 -0.52 -0.59
N TYR A 198 -6.11 -0.12 0.33
CA TYR A 198 -7.05 0.99 0.14
C TYR A 198 -6.87 2.02 1.24
N ALA A 199 -6.77 3.29 0.86
CA ALA A 199 -6.80 4.42 1.77
C ALA A 199 -8.23 4.73 2.26
N GLU A 200 -9.25 4.15 1.63
CA GLU A 200 -10.67 4.41 1.93
C GLU A 200 -11.00 4.40 3.44
N PRO A 201 -10.55 3.45 4.27
CA PRO A 201 -10.80 3.51 5.72
C PRO A 201 -10.26 4.79 6.38
N ALA A 202 -9.06 5.24 5.98
CA ALA A 202 -8.43 6.45 6.50
C ALA A 202 -9.10 7.72 5.95
N LEU A 203 -9.60 7.69 4.71
CA LEU A 203 -10.38 8.79 4.13
C LEU A 203 -11.71 8.96 4.88
N LEU A 204 -12.42 7.86 5.18
CA LEU A 204 -13.66 7.87 5.95
C LEU A 204 -13.46 8.44 7.35
N GLU A 205 -12.39 8.02 8.03
CA GLU A 205 -12.02 8.57 9.34
C GLU A 205 -11.74 10.07 9.26
N TYR A 206 -10.96 10.51 8.26
CA TYR A 206 -10.70 11.93 8.03
C TYR A 206 -12.01 12.72 7.84
N ILE A 207 -12.92 12.26 6.98
CA ILE A 207 -14.20 12.93 6.70
C ILE A 207 -14.98 13.10 8.01
N ARG A 208 -15.13 12.03 8.78
CA ARG A 208 -15.88 12.03 10.05
C ARG A 208 -15.29 12.98 11.10
N LEU A 209 -13.96 13.06 11.18
CA LEU A 209 -13.25 13.82 12.22
C LEU A 209 -12.99 15.28 11.84
N LYS A 210 -12.85 15.59 10.55
CA LYS A 210 -12.33 16.89 10.08
C LYS A 210 -13.31 17.70 9.24
N ILE A 211 -14.32 17.08 8.63
CA ILE A 211 -15.33 17.80 7.85
C ILE A 211 -16.55 18.06 8.73
N PRO A 212 -16.88 19.32 9.05
CA PRO A 212 -18.08 19.66 9.79
C PRO A 212 -19.34 19.24 9.03
N ASN A 213 -20.37 18.78 9.74
CA ASN A 213 -21.67 18.41 9.16
C ASN A 213 -21.56 17.43 7.96
N TRP A 214 -20.59 16.51 8.00
CA TRP A 214 -20.35 15.56 6.92
C TRP A 214 -21.58 14.68 6.62
N GLN A 215 -22.50 14.50 7.58
CA GLN A 215 -23.74 13.74 7.43
C GLN A 215 -24.69 14.35 6.38
N GLU A 216 -24.57 15.65 6.09
CA GLU A 216 -25.35 16.35 5.07
C GLU A 216 -24.52 16.63 3.80
N ALA A 217 -23.28 16.12 3.75
CA ALA A 217 -22.40 16.27 2.61
C ALA A 217 -22.82 15.37 1.44
N VAL A 218 -22.21 15.63 0.28
CA VAL A 218 -22.33 14.82 -0.93
C VAL A 218 -20.94 14.46 -1.42
N VAL A 219 -20.70 13.18 -1.70
CA VAL A 219 -19.43 12.71 -2.28
C VAL A 219 -19.51 12.83 -3.79
N VAL A 220 -18.53 13.48 -4.41
CA VAL A 220 -18.56 13.80 -5.84
C VAL A 220 -17.42 13.14 -6.57
N SER A 221 -17.71 12.49 -7.70
CA SER A 221 -16.65 12.02 -8.61
C SER A 221 -16.32 13.10 -9.65
N PRO A 222 -15.05 13.44 -9.89
CA PRO A 222 -14.67 14.42 -10.91
C PRO A 222 -14.84 13.92 -12.35
N ASP A 223 -14.98 12.59 -12.53
CA ASP A 223 -15.22 11.96 -13.83
C ASP A 223 -16.07 10.68 -13.71
N ALA A 224 -16.38 10.07 -14.85
CA ALA A 224 -17.17 8.84 -14.87
C ALA A 224 -16.42 7.60 -14.35
N GLY A 225 -15.09 7.60 -14.39
CA GLY A 225 -14.27 6.46 -13.97
C GLY A 225 -14.28 6.26 -12.45
N GLY A 226 -14.39 7.35 -11.69
CA GLY A 226 -14.44 7.33 -10.23
C GLY A 226 -15.79 6.97 -9.61
N ALA A 227 -16.83 6.67 -10.41
CA ALA A 227 -18.19 6.40 -9.92
C ALA A 227 -18.26 5.33 -8.83
N LYS A 228 -17.56 4.20 -9.01
CA LYS A 228 -17.51 3.11 -8.03
C LYS A 228 -16.85 3.52 -6.71
N ARG A 229 -15.85 4.39 -6.78
CA ARG A 229 -15.10 4.88 -5.62
C ARG A 229 -15.99 5.76 -4.76
N VAL A 230 -16.68 6.72 -5.37
CA VAL A 230 -17.53 7.66 -4.63
C VAL A 230 -18.78 7.00 -4.07
N THR A 231 -19.38 6.05 -4.79
CA THR A 231 -20.52 5.27 -4.30
C THR A 231 -20.15 4.43 -3.08
N SER A 232 -19.01 3.73 -3.10
CA SER A 232 -18.53 2.99 -1.92
C SER A 232 -18.38 3.87 -0.67
N ILE A 233 -17.79 5.07 -0.84
CA ILE A 233 -17.60 6.01 0.26
C ILE A 233 -18.95 6.56 0.74
N ALA A 234 -19.82 6.95 -0.20
CA ALA A 234 -21.15 7.48 0.10
C ALA A 234 -22.00 6.45 0.86
N ASP A 235 -21.99 5.19 0.45
CA ASP A 235 -22.71 4.09 1.11
C ASP A 235 -22.20 3.86 2.54
N LYS A 236 -20.88 3.86 2.76
CA LYS A 236 -20.27 3.68 4.09
C LYS A 236 -20.48 4.87 5.03
N LEU A 237 -20.70 6.06 4.48
CA LEU A 237 -21.08 7.26 5.23
C LEU A 237 -22.60 7.41 5.35
N ASN A 238 -23.38 6.66 4.55
CA ASN A 238 -24.82 6.84 4.39
C ASN A 238 -25.19 8.29 4.01
N ILE A 239 -24.52 8.81 2.98
CA ILE A 239 -24.77 10.15 2.41
C ILE A 239 -24.96 10.07 0.89
N ASP A 240 -25.40 11.16 0.28
CA ASP A 240 -25.61 11.22 -1.17
C ASP A 240 -24.29 11.21 -1.95
N PHE A 241 -24.37 10.83 -3.23
CA PHE A 241 -23.27 11.02 -4.18
C PHE A 241 -23.72 11.79 -5.42
N ALA A 242 -22.75 12.43 -6.08
CA ALA A 242 -22.90 13.07 -7.38
C ALA A 242 -21.72 12.73 -8.29
N LEU A 243 -21.88 12.99 -9.58
CA LEU A 243 -20.89 12.68 -10.60
C LEU A 243 -20.78 13.81 -11.60
N ILE A 244 -19.55 14.18 -11.94
CA ILE A 244 -19.27 15.12 -13.02
C ILE A 244 -18.88 14.31 -14.26
N HIS A 245 -19.63 14.47 -15.34
CA HIS A 245 -19.28 13.92 -16.64
C HIS A 245 -18.67 15.00 -17.50
N LYS A 246 -17.45 14.75 -17.99
CA LYS A 246 -16.74 15.65 -18.89
C LYS A 246 -16.94 15.20 -20.34
N GLU A 247 -17.69 15.97 -21.11
CA GLU A 247 -17.78 15.78 -22.55
C GLU A 247 -16.54 16.37 -23.22
N ARG A 248 -15.64 15.51 -23.69
CA ARG A 248 -14.48 15.94 -24.49
C ARG A 248 -14.91 16.11 -25.95
N LYS A 249 -15.14 17.36 -26.37
CA LYS A 249 -15.33 17.69 -27.80
C LYS A 249 -14.00 18.05 -28.48
N ARG A 250 -13.99 18.01 -29.82
CA ARG A 250 -12.80 18.22 -30.67
C ARG A 250 -12.17 19.60 -30.42
N ALA A 251 -10.89 19.74 -30.79
CA ALA A 251 -10.13 20.99 -30.66
C ALA A 251 -10.95 22.20 -31.17
N ASN A 252 -11.03 23.25 -30.32
CA ASN A 252 -11.75 24.53 -30.47
C ASN A 252 -13.16 24.66 -29.86
N GLU A 253 -13.69 23.67 -29.13
CA GLU A 253 -14.88 23.87 -28.27
C GLU A 253 -14.53 23.81 -26.78
N VAL A 254 -15.18 24.67 -25.98
CA VAL A 254 -15.03 24.71 -24.51
C VAL A 254 -15.54 23.39 -23.94
N GLU A 255 -14.73 22.73 -23.11
CA GLU A 255 -15.09 21.46 -22.48
C GLU A 255 -16.33 21.64 -21.60
N LYS A 256 -17.42 20.91 -21.91
CA LYS A 256 -18.64 20.95 -21.13
C LYS A 256 -18.59 19.92 -20.00
N MET A 257 -18.78 20.37 -18.76
CA MET A 257 -18.95 19.51 -17.59
C MET A 257 -20.42 19.48 -17.18
N THR A 258 -20.99 18.28 -17.13
CA THR A 258 -22.36 18.04 -16.69
C THR A 258 -22.34 17.41 -15.31
N LEU A 259 -22.98 18.04 -14.34
CA LEU A 259 -23.16 17.49 -12.99
C LEU A 259 -24.44 16.64 -12.96
N VAL A 260 -24.34 15.43 -12.41
CA VAL A 260 -25.45 14.52 -12.15
C VAL A 260 -25.52 14.28 -10.64
N GLY A 261 -26.64 14.64 -10.02
CA GLY A 261 -26.83 14.62 -8.56
C GLY A 261 -27.06 16.02 -7.99
N ASN A 262 -27.60 16.10 -6.77
CA ASN A 262 -27.91 17.37 -6.11
C ASN A 262 -26.81 17.74 -5.10
N VAL A 263 -26.21 18.92 -5.30
CA VAL A 263 -25.15 19.48 -4.43
C VAL A 263 -25.55 20.82 -3.80
N GLU A 264 -26.74 21.34 -4.13
CA GLU A 264 -27.20 22.66 -3.72
C GLU A 264 -27.34 22.74 -2.20
N GLY A 265 -26.72 23.76 -1.60
CA GLY A 265 -26.71 23.98 -0.15
C GLY A 265 -25.82 23.02 0.65
N LYS A 266 -25.22 22.01 0.01
CA LYS A 266 -24.46 20.94 0.68
C LYS A 266 -22.95 21.19 0.67
N ILE A 267 -22.23 20.47 1.52
CA ILE A 267 -20.77 20.33 1.43
C ILE A 267 -20.48 19.28 0.36
N ALA A 268 -19.73 19.65 -0.67
CA ALA A 268 -19.30 18.73 -1.73
C ALA A 268 -17.88 18.23 -1.45
N ILE A 269 -17.68 16.91 -1.47
CA ILE A 269 -16.39 16.27 -1.25
C ILE A 269 -15.98 15.56 -2.54
N LEU A 270 -15.12 16.20 -3.34
CA LEU A 270 -14.54 15.58 -4.53
C LEU A 270 -13.59 14.46 -4.11
N VAL A 271 -13.78 13.25 -4.64
CA VAL A 271 -12.88 12.12 -4.36
C VAL A 271 -12.33 11.52 -5.65
N ASP A 272 -11.01 11.40 -5.72
CA ASP A 272 -10.29 10.78 -6.82
C ASP A 272 -9.14 9.88 -6.33
N ASP A 273 -8.61 9.00 -7.17
CA ASP A 273 -7.40 8.24 -6.80
C ASP A 273 -6.15 9.13 -6.84
N MET A 274 -6.03 10.03 -7.81
CA MET A 274 -4.84 10.85 -7.92
C MET A 274 -5.07 12.19 -8.60
N ALA A 275 -4.39 13.23 -8.09
CA ALA A 275 -4.40 14.57 -8.65
C ALA A 275 -3.00 14.96 -9.13
N ASP A 276 -2.90 15.30 -10.41
CA ASP A 276 -1.64 15.67 -11.06
C ASP A 276 -1.57 17.18 -11.30
N THR A 277 -1.81 17.66 -12.53
CA THR A 277 -1.83 19.11 -12.81
C THR A 277 -3.01 19.86 -12.19
N CYS A 278 -3.92 19.17 -11.50
CA CYS A 278 -5.12 19.68 -10.84
C CYS A 278 -6.13 20.43 -11.73
N GLY A 279 -5.99 20.40 -13.06
CA GLY A 279 -6.92 21.10 -13.97
C GLY A 279 -8.35 20.59 -13.87
N THR A 280 -8.55 19.27 -13.94
CA THR A 280 -9.87 18.65 -13.85
C THR A 280 -10.54 18.91 -12.50
N ILE A 281 -9.82 18.73 -11.39
CA ILE A 281 -10.41 18.90 -10.05
C ILE A 281 -10.75 20.36 -9.74
N CYS A 282 -9.95 21.33 -10.19
CA CYS A 282 -10.28 22.75 -9.99
C CYS A 282 -11.52 23.15 -10.79
N LEU A 283 -11.62 22.74 -12.05
CA LEU A 283 -12.82 22.98 -12.87
C LEU A 283 -14.06 22.29 -12.27
N ALA A 284 -13.88 21.08 -11.74
CA ALA A 284 -14.94 20.37 -11.02
C ALA A 284 -15.41 21.16 -9.78
N ALA A 285 -14.48 21.75 -9.03
CA ALA A 285 -14.81 22.59 -7.88
C ALA A 285 -15.59 23.85 -8.28
N ASP A 286 -15.17 24.52 -9.35
CA ASP A 286 -15.90 25.68 -9.88
C ASP A 286 -17.33 25.29 -10.28
N LYS A 287 -17.49 24.14 -10.96
CA LYS A 287 -18.80 23.62 -11.35
C LYS A 287 -19.71 23.30 -10.15
N LEU A 288 -19.14 22.80 -9.05
CA LEU A 288 -19.87 22.51 -7.82
C LEU A 288 -20.34 23.79 -7.13
N VAL A 289 -19.48 24.82 -7.08
CA VAL A 289 -19.86 26.13 -6.53
C VAL A 289 -20.94 26.79 -7.38
N GLU A 290 -20.83 26.74 -8.72
CA GLU A 290 -21.87 27.23 -9.64
C GLU A 290 -23.22 26.51 -9.44
N ALA A 291 -23.19 25.22 -9.08
CA ALA A 291 -24.37 24.43 -8.78
C ALA A 291 -24.89 24.62 -7.34
N GLY A 292 -24.34 25.57 -6.58
CA GLY A 292 -24.83 25.95 -5.26
C GLY A 292 -24.22 25.18 -4.08
N ALA A 293 -23.10 24.46 -4.27
CA ALA A 293 -22.40 23.83 -3.15
C ALA A 293 -21.87 24.90 -2.16
N ASN A 294 -22.10 24.69 -0.87
CA ASN A 294 -21.73 25.63 0.20
C ASN A 294 -20.20 25.67 0.42
N LYS A 295 -19.58 24.49 0.50
CA LYS A 295 -18.12 24.32 0.57
C LYS A 295 -17.70 23.16 -0.30
N VAL A 296 -16.48 23.23 -0.84
CA VAL A 296 -15.89 22.15 -1.64
C VAL A 296 -14.59 21.69 -1.01
N TYR A 297 -14.50 20.39 -0.74
CA TYR A 297 -13.28 19.69 -0.36
C TYR A 297 -12.81 18.82 -1.53
N ALA A 298 -11.51 18.56 -1.62
CA ALA A 298 -10.98 17.51 -2.48
C ALA A 298 -10.22 16.50 -1.62
N ILE A 299 -10.37 15.21 -1.92
CA ILE A 299 -9.63 14.11 -1.32
C ILE A 299 -9.06 13.27 -2.47
N CYS A 300 -7.74 13.15 -2.55
CA CYS A 300 -7.07 12.35 -3.56
C CYS A 300 -6.06 11.44 -2.89
N VAL A 301 -6.04 10.14 -3.20
CA VAL A 301 -5.06 9.26 -2.55
C VAL A 301 -3.64 9.68 -2.88
N HIS A 302 -3.30 9.82 -4.17
CA HIS A 302 -1.98 10.22 -4.63
C HIS A 302 -1.96 11.69 -5.08
N GLY A 303 -1.34 12.56 -4.27
CA GLY A 303 -1.08 13.96 -4.63
C GLY A 303 0.20 14.11 -5.46
N VAL A 304 0.12 13.92 -6.77
CA VAL A 304 1.29 14.07 -7.67
C VAL A 304 1.67 15.55 -7.83
N PHE A 305 0.68 16.43 -7.98
CA PHE A 305 0.82 17.89 -7.95
C PHE A 305 1.93 18.47 -8.83
N SER A 306 2.05 18.01 -10.08
CA SER A 306 3.06 18.52 -11.01
C SER A 306 2.66 19.82 -11.73
N GLY A 307 3.66 20.54 -12.23
CA GLY A 307 3.48 21.73 -13.07
C GLY A 307 2.66 22.84 -12.37
N PRO A 308 1.54 23.31 -12.95
CA PRO A 308 0.77 24.43 -12.40
C PRO A 308 -0.14 24.04 -11.21
N ALA A 309 -0.03 22.81 -10.70
CA ALA A 309 -0.94 22.28 -9.69
C ALA A 309 -1.07 23.19 -8.46
N LEU A 310 0.04 23.51 -7.79
CA LEU A 310 0.01 24.30 -6.56
C LEU A 310 -0.58 25.70 -6.77
N GLN A 311 -0.26 26.35 -7.89
CA GLN A 311 -0.85 27.64 -8.25
C GLN A 311 -2.37 27.52 -8.44
N ARG A 312 -2.84 26.49 -9.14
CA ARG A 312 -4.27 26.22 -9.34
C ARG A 312 -4.97 25.91 -8.02
N LEU A 313 -4.35 25.15 -7.13
CA LEU A 313 -4.91 24.82 -5.82
C LEU A 313 -5.02 26.05 -4.91
N ASN A 314 -3.98 26.89 -4.86
CA ASN A 314 -4.04 28.15 -4.11
C ASN A 314 -5.18 29.06 -4.60
N ASN A 315 -5.33 29.20 -5.92
CA ASN A 315 -6.36 30.03 -6.53
C ASN A 315 -7.77 29.39 -6.58
N SER A 316 -7.88 28.11 -6.23
CA SER A 316 -9.14 27.37 -6.28
C SER A 316 -10.15 27.78 -5.19
N LYS A 317 -11.38 27.30 -5.32
CA LYS A 317 -12.45 27.43 -4.32
C LYS A 317 -12.45 26.33 -3.25
N PHE A 318 -11.40 25.50 -3.18
CA PHE A 318 -11.30 24.46 -2.16
C PHE A 318 -11.12 25.05 -0.77
N GLU A 319 -11.87 24.51 0.19
CA GLU A 319 -11.65 24.70 1.63
C GLU A 319 -10.38 23.98 2.08
N ALA A 320 -10.23 22.71 1.67
CA ALA A 320 -9.03 21.93 1.86
C ALA A 320 -8.86 20.89 0.74
N ILE A 321 -7.61 20.54 0.46
CA ILE A 321 -7.22 19.45 -0.43
C ILE A 321 -6.47 18.41 0.40
N VAL A 322 -7.05 17.24 0.54
CA VAL A 322 -6.56 16.16 1.39
C VAL A 322 -5.89 15.13 0.51
N VAL A 323 -4.67 14.77 0.84
CA VAL A 323 -3.92 13.71 0.17
C VAL A 323 -3.30 12.74 1.14
N THR A 324 -2.76 11.63 0.66
CA THR A 324 -1.93 10.75 1.50
C THR A 324 -0.44 11.06 1.28
N ASN A 325 0.40 10.61 2.22
CA ASN A 325 1.85 10.57 2.03
C ASN A 325 2.32 9.35 1.23
N THR A 326 1.53 8.84 0.28
CA THR A 326 2.05 7.89 -0.73
C THR A 326 3.10 8.54 -1.62
N ILE A 327 3.04 9.86 -1.78
CA ILE A 327 4.03 10.74 -2.43
C ILE A 327 4.45 11.79 -1.39
N PRO A 328 5.73 12.21 -1.33
CA PRO A 328 6.16 13.29 -0.43
C PRO A 328 5.33 14.56 -0.61
N GLN A 329 4.86 15.16 0.50
CA GLN A 329 4.02 16.36 0.48
C GLN A 329 4.59 17.52 1.29
N GLU A 330 5.72 17.33 1.97
CA GLU A 330 6.27 18.29 2.92
C GLU A 330 6.55 19.65 2.26
N GLU A 331 7.11 19.66 1.06
CA GLU A 331 7.33 20.89 0.30
C GLU A 331 6.03 21.48 -0.26
N ASN A 332 5.12 20.63 -0.75
CA ASN A 332 3.83 21.07 -1.28
C ASN A 332 2.98 21.78 -0.20
N MET A 333 2.96 21.26 1.03
CA MET A 333 2.23 21.85 2.16
C MET A 333 2.81 23.20 2.61
N LYS A 334 4.12 23.43 2.46
CA LYS A 334 4.72 24.75 2.71
C LYS A 334 4.27 25.80 1.69
N LEU A 335 4.09 25.38 0.43
CA LEU A 335 3.74 26.25 -0.69
C LEU A 335 2.21 26.42 -0.87
N CYS A 336 1.41 25.52 -0.33
CA CYS A 336 -0.06 25.55 -0.41
C CYS A 336 -0.69 25.20 0.94
N PRO A 337 -1.17 26.19 1.72
CA PRO A 337 -1.71 25.97 3.07
C PRO A 337 -3.05 25.20 3.09
N LYS A 338 -3.68 25.02 1.93
CA LYS A 338 -4.91 24.22 1.79
C LYS A 338 -4.64 22.72 1.79
N ILE A 339 -3.39 22.29 1.56
CA ILE A 339 -3.04 20.88 1.50
C ILE A 339 -2.98 20.30 2.91
N GLN A 340 -3.67 19.19 3.11
CA GLN A 340 -3.59 18.36 4.30
C GLN A 340 -3.15 16.95 3.92
N CYS A 341 -2.41 16.29 4.79
CA CYS A 341 -1.80 14.99 4.48
C CYS A 341 -2.20 13.94 5.52
N ILE A 342 -2.80 12.85 5.06
CA ILE A 342 -3.11 11.65 5.83
C ILE A 342 -1.88 10.74 5.81
N ASP A 343 -1.44 10.29 6.98
CA ASP A 343 -0.32 9.37 7.10
C ASP A 343 -0.76 7.91 6.91
N ILE A 344 -0.35 7.30 5.81
CA ILE A 344 -0.65 5.90 5.49
C ILE A 344 0.46 4.92 5.91
N SER A 345 1.53 5.40 6.57
CA SER A 345 2.63 4.54 7.04
C SER A 345 2.16 3.43 7.98
N GLY A 346 1.07 3.68 8.73
CA GLY A 346 0.41 2.67 9.56
C GLY A 346 -0.15 1.49 8.80
N ILE A 347 -0.85 1.77 7.70
CA ILE A 347 -1.45 0.75 6.84
C ILE A 347 -0.34 -0.05 6.16
N LEU A 348 0.69 0.62 5.63
CA LEU A 348 1.83 -0.04 4.98
C LEU A 348 2.65 -0.89 5.95
N ALA A 349 2.96 -0.39 7.15
CA ALA A 349 3.68 -1.14 8.16
C ALA A 349 2.91 -2.41 8.57
N GLU A 350 1.61 -2.30 8.79
CA GLU A 350 0.79 -3.45 9.17
C GLU A 350 0.62 -4.45 8.01
N ALA A 351 0.56 -3.98 6.76
CA ALA A 351 0.57 -4.86 5.59
C ALA A 351 1.88 -5.66 5.52
N ILE A 352 3.03 -4.98 5.63
CA ILE A 352 4.36 -5.64 5.67
C ILE A 352 4.42 -6.68 6.80
N ARG A 353 4.01 -6.32 8.01
CA ARG A 353 4.00 -7.22 9.17
C ARG A 353 3.15 -8.47 8.92
N ARG A 354 1.94 -8.29 8.36
CA ARG A 354 1.03 -9.39 8.05
C ARG A 354 1.56 -10.29 6.94
N THR A 355 2.07 -9.70 5.86
CA THR A 355 2.69 -10.44 4.75
C THR A 355 3.90 -11.25 5.22
N HIS A 356 4.68 -10.72 6.18
CA HIS A 356 5.82 -11.41 6.78
C HIS A 356 5.37 -12.61 7.62
N ASN A 357 4.36 -12.41 8.48
CA ASN A 357 3.86 -13.43 9.40
C ASN A 357 2.88 -14.44 8.78
N GLY A 358 2.53 -14.30 7.50
CA GLY A 358 1.49 -15.11 6.85
C GLY A 358 0.08 -14.83 7.39
N GLU A 359 -0.15 -13.64 7.94
CA GLU A 359 -1.44 -13.19 8.44
C GLU A 359 -2.28 -12.55 7.32
N SER A 360 -3.60 -12.51 7.50
CA SER A 360 -4.52 -11.92 6.52
C SER A 360 -4.33 -10.40 6.39
N VAL A 361 -3.89 -9.94 5.22
CA VAL A 361 -3.80 -8.52 4.84
C VAL A 361 -5.18 -7.92 4.56
N SER A 362 -6.16 -8.72 4.14
CA SER A 362 -7.51 -8.25 3.76
C SER A 362 -8.27 -7.56 4.90
N TYR A 363 -7.87 -7.77 6.15
CA TYR A 363 -8.38 -7.01 7.30
C TYR A 363 -8.24 -5.48 7.11
N LEU A 364 -7.14 -5.05 6.48
CA LEU A 364 -6.81 -3.63 6.24
C LEU A 364 -7.69 -2.97 5.19
N PHE A 365 -8.41 -3.74 4.37
CA PHE A 365 -9.30 -3.19 3.34
C PHE A 365 -10.56 -2.54 3.92
N SER A 366 -10.87 -2.78 5.20
CA SER A 366 -12.05 -2.22 5.86
C SER A 366 -11.77 -1.55 7.20
N HIS A 367 -10.55 -1.67 7.74
CA HIS A 367 -10.19 -1.13 9.04
C HIS A 367 -8.88 -0.34 8.98
N VAL A 368 -8.86 0.84 9.59
CA VAL A 368 -7.61 1.54 9.88
C VAL A 368 -6.95 0.82 11.06
N PRO A 369 -5.69 0.36 10.94
CA PRO A 369 -5.04 -0.30 12.05
C PRO A 369 -4.84 0.69 13.21
N ILE A 370 -5.39 0.36 14.38
CA ILE A 370 -5.02 1.03 15.63
C ILE A 370 -3.64 0.51 15.98
N ILE A 371 -2.61 1.30 15.71
CA ILE A 371 -1.23 0.93 16.04
C ILE A 371 -1.05 1.07 17.55
N PHE A 372 -1.43 0.03 18.29
CA PHE A 372 -0.77 -0.27 19.55
C PHE A 372 0.65 -0.72 19.21
N ASN A 373 1.65 -0.29 19.99
CA ASN A 373 3.02 -0.77 19.89
C ASN A 373 3.07 -2.28 20.14
N PHE A 374 2.77 -3.09 19.11
CA PHE A 374 2.86 -4.53 19.19
C PHE A 374 4.33 -4.91 19.00
N VAL A 375 4.88 -5.51 20.03
CA VAL A 375 6.29 -5.83 20.12
C VAL A 375 6.60 -7.01 19.20
N MET A 376 7.34 -6.80 18.11
CA MET A 376 8.03 -7.86 17.36
C MET A 376 9.26 -8.35 18.18
N LYS A 377 9.05 -8.77 19.43
CA LYS A 377 10.07 -9.48 20.21
C LYS A 377 9.95 -10.92 19.79
N TYR A 378 10.72 -11.29 18.78
CA TYR A 378 11.42 -12.55 18.56
C TYR A 378 12.03 -12.38 17.15
N TYR A 379 13.21 -12.94 16.92
CA TYR A 379 13.94 -13.02 15.63
C TYR A 379 15.22 -12.19 15.44
N GLN A 380 15.51 -11.13 16.21
CA GLN A 380 16.86 -10.54 16.20
C GLN A 380 17.68 -10.91 17.45
N SER A 381 18.41 -12.04 17.38
CA SER A 381 19.80 -12.19 17.87
C SER A 381 20.28 -13.62 17.57
N PRO A 382 21.44 -13.76 16.93
CA PRO A 382 22.55 -14.36 17.64
C PRO A 382 23.66 -13.30 17.67
N HIS A 383 24.15 -12.99 18.86
CA HIS A 383 25.43 -12.35 19.19
C HIS A 383 25.21 -11.32 20.30
N HIS A 384 25.10 -11.81 21.53
CA HIS A 384 25.72 -11.23 22.73
C HIS A 384 25.61 -12.24 23.87
N LEU A 385 26.74 -12.89 24.20
CA LEU A 385 27.15 -13.35 25.54
C LEU A 385 28.47 -14.13 25.39
N HIS A 386 29.55 -13.40 25.11
CA HIS A 386 30.83 -13.79 25.69
C HIS A 386 30.81 -13.26 27.13
N MET A 387 30.27 -14.05 28.04
CA MET A 387 30.64 -13.94 29.44
C MET A 387 32.09 -14.41 29.54
N GLN A 388 32.99 -13.50 29.89
CA GLN A 388 34.25 -13.87 30.51
C GLN A 388 33.92 -14.49 31.88
N PRO A 389 34.54 -15.62 32.25
CA PRO A 389 34.40 -16.13 33.60
C PRO A 389 35.09 -15.15 34.56
N MET A 390 34.34 -14.69 35.56
CA MET A 390 34.87 -13.98 36.73
C MET A 390 35.91 -14.87 37.44
N ASP A 391 37.06 -14.29 37.71
CA ASP A 391 38.13 -14.83 38.54
C ASP A 391 37.65 -14.93 40.00
N PRO A 392 37.67 -16.11 40.64
CA PRO A 392 37.35 -16.23 42.04
C PRO A 392 38.62 -15.98 42.87
N ASN A 393 39.16 -14.76 42.86
CA ASN A 393 40.10 -14.20 43.85
C ASN A 393 40.66 -12.82 43.41
N HIS A 394 39.84 -11.80 43.17
CA HIS A 394 40.26 -10.39 43.23
C HIS A 394 39.09 -9.45 43.56
#